data_AF-A0A6L6B6W0-F1
#
_entry.id   AF-A0A6L6B6W0-F1
#
_cell.length_a   1.000
_cell.length_b   1.000
_cell.length_c   1.000
_cell.angle_alpha   90.00
_cell.angle_beta   90.00
_cell.angle_gamma   90.00
#
_symmetry.space_group_name_H-M   'P 1'
#
loop_
_entity.id
_entity.type
_entity.pdbx_description
1 polymer ?
#
loop_
_entity_poly.entity_id
_entity_poly.type
_entity_poly.pdbx_seq_one_letter_code
_entity_poly.pdbx_strand_id
1 'polypeptide(L)' 'MSDLRALDLSELQSHKSEKWRAFPKEILPLPVAEMDFPVADPIRQTLREMIDHSDLGYLGSIPEMGS' A
#
# COMPACT_ATOMS: atom_id res chain seq x y z
N MET A 1 7.53 23.05 0.12
CA MET A 1 6.42 22.17 -0.29
C MET A 1 7.06 20.91 -0.82
N SER A 2 6.71 19.74 -0.28
CA SER A 2 7.23 18.47 -0.78
C SER A 2 6.68 18.23 -2.18
N ASP A 3 7.52 17.71 -3.07
CA ASP A 3 7.17 17.44 -4.46
C ASP A 3 6.22 16.23 -4.50
N LEU A 4 4.94 16.45 -4.84
CA LEU A 4 3.94 15.38 -4.90
C LEU A 4 4.12 14.60 -6.21
N ARG A 5 4.46 13.31 -6.13
CA ARG A 5 4.65 12.44 -7.29
C ARG A 5 3.76 11.21 -7.21
N ALA A 6 2.96 11.02 -8.26
CA ALA A 6 2.27 9.76 -8.50
C ALA A 6 3.22 8.74 -9.15
N LEU A 7 2.85 7.46 -9.08
CA LEU A 7 3.54 6.38 -9.78
C LEU A 7 3.26 6.42 -11.29
N ASP A 8 4.17 5.84 -12.07
CA ASP A 8 3.93 5.68 -13.51
C ASP A 8 2.83 4.64 -13.77
N LEU A 9 2.07 4.81 -14.86
CA LEU A 9 0.98 3.89 -15.19
C LEU A 9 1.48 2.44 -15.35
N SER A 10 2.68 2.24 -15.88
CA SER A 10 3.29 0.91 -16.01
C SER A 10 3.57 0.26 -14.65
N GLU A 11 3.89 1.05 -13.63
CA GLU A 11 4.06 0.54 -12.26
C GLU A 11 2.71 0.17 -11.66
N LEU A 12 1.72 1.05 -11.81
CA LEU A 12 0.37 0.83 -11.31
C LEU A 12 -0.29 -0.40 -11.94
N GLN A 13 -0.07 -0.66 -13.24
CA GLN A 13 -0.57 -1.86 -13.92
C GLN A 13 0.08 -3.17 -13.44
N SER A 14 1.16 -3.11 -12.65
CA SER A 14 1.75 -4.29 -11.99
C SER A 14 1.05 -4.63 -10.66
N HIS A 15 0.21 -3.72 -10.15
CA HIS A 15 -0.41 -3.88 -8.85
C HIS A 15 -1.37 -5.05 -8.81
N LYS A 16 -1.43 -5.60 -7.60
CA LYS A 16 -2.19 -6.79 -7.26
C LYS A 16 -3.42 -6.45 -6.41
N SER A 17 -4.00 -5.26 -6.57
CA SER A 17 -5.30 -4.95 -5.96
C SER A 17 -6.43 -5.20 -6.95
N GLU A 18 -7.67 -5.20 -6.45
CA GLU A 18 -8.86 -5.36 -7.29
C GLU A 18 -8.97 -4.21 -8.29
N LYS A 19 -8.72 -2.97 -7.84
CA LYS A 19 -8.71 -1.77 -8.67
C LYS A 19 -7.91 -1.96 -9.96
N TRP A 20 -6.71 -2.52 -9.86
CA TRP A 20 -5.77 -2.65 -10.97
C TRP A 20 -5.87 -3.96 -11.77
N ARG A 21 -6.62 -4.96 -11.29
CA ARG A 21 -6.79 -6.26 -11.98
C ARG A 21 -8.18 -6.52 -12.55
N ALA A 22 -9.21 -5.83 -12.09
CA ALA A 22 -10.59 -6.08 -12.51
C ALA A 22 -10.90 -5.65 -13.96
N PHE A 23 -10.02 -4.86 -14.59
CA PHE A 23 -10.24 -4.29 -15.91
C PHE A 23 -9.09 -4.62 -16.88
N PRO A 24 -9.36 -4.69 -18.19
CA PRO A 24 -8.31 -4.72 -19.22
C PRO A 24 -7.32 -3.56 -19.08
N LYS A 25 -6.07 -3.76 -19.50
CA LYS A 25 -4.96 -2.80 -19.27
C LYS A 25 -5.17 -1.45 -19.96
N GLU A 26 -6.00 -1.39 -20.99
CA GLU A 26 -6.35 -0.20 -21.76
C GLU A 26 -7.32 0.72 -21.00
N ILE A 27 -7.94 0.23 -19.93
CA ILE A 27 -8.84 1.00 -19.07
C ILE A 27 -8.06 1.55 -17.89
N LEU A 28 -8.18 2.87 -17.62
CA LEU A 28 -7.67 3.49 -16.41
C LEU A 28 -8.72 3.36 -15.28
N PRO A 29 -8.49 2.53 -14.26
CA PRO A 29 -9.49 2.28 -13.23
C PRO A 29 -9.56 3.43 -12.23
N LEU A 30 -10.74 4.02 -12.09
CA LEU A 30 -11.12 4.95 -11.00
C LEU A 30 -12.13 4.42 -9.96
N PRO A 31 -12.44 3.10 -9.85
CA PRO A 31 -13.25 2.58 -8.75
C PRO A 31 -12.38 2.28 -7.51
N VAL A 32 -13.04 2.05 -6.37
CA VAL A 32 -12.43 1.71 -5.07
C VAL A 32 -11.63 2.85 -4.44
N ALA A 33 -11.84 3.10 -3.15
CA ALA A 33 -11.13 4.12 -2.38
C ALA A 33 -9.70 3.67 -2.00
N GLU A 34 -8.89 3.39 -3.00
CA GLU A 34 -7.46 3.07 -2.91
C GLU A 34 -6.65 4.15 -3.65
N MET A 35 -5.55 4.60 -3.04
CA MET A 35 -4.70 5.67 -3.56
C MET A 35 -3.57 5.13 -4.45
N ASP A 36 -3.25 5.84 -5.53
CA ASP A 36 -2.17 5.51 -6.47
C ASP A 36 -0.84 6.19 -6.11
N PHE A 37 -0.53 6.20 -4.82
CA PHE A 37 0.70 6.78 -4.27
C PHE A 37 1.51 5.74 -3.50
N PRO A 38 2.84 5.92 -3.40
CA PRO A 38 3.63 5.11 -2.49
C PRO A 38 3.10 5.21 -1.05
N VAL A 39 3.04 4.08 -0.34
CA VAL A 39 2.95 4.08 1.12
C VAL A 39 4.08 4.95 1.69
N ALA A 40 3.78 5.76 2.70
CA ALA A 40 4.74 6.68 3.29
C ALA A 40 5.98 5.93 3.83
N ASP A 41 7.16 6.52 3.65
CA ASP A 41 8.44 5.90 4.03
C ASP A 41 8.50 5.43 5.49
N PRO A 42 7.98 6.18 6.49
CA PRO A 42 7.99 5.71 7.88
C PRO A 42 7.24 4.39 8.07
N ILE A 43 6.10 4.21 7.38
CA ILE A 43 5.29 2.99 7.45
C ILE A 43 6.05 1.82 6.81
N ARG A 44 6.65 2.05 5.63
CA ARG A 44 7.44 1.03 4.93
C ARG A 44 8.63 0.57 5.78
N GLN A 45 9.31 1.51 6.44
CA GLN A 45 10.48 1.22 7.27
C GLN A 45 10.10 0.34 8.46
N THR A 46 9.05 0.69 9.20
CA THR A 46 8.56 -0.12 10.33
C THR A 46 8.20 -1.54 9.89
N LEU A 47 7.50 -1.70 8.76
CA LEU A 47 7.15 -3.03 8.26
C LEU A 47 8.38 -3.85 7.84
N ARG A 48 9.41 -3.22 7.27
CA ARG A 48 10.67 -3.91 6.94
C ARG A 48 11.39 -4.39 8.20
N GLU A 49 11.50 -3.55 9.22
CA GLU A 49 12.12 -3.90 10.50
C GLU A 49 11.43 -5.11 11.14
N MET A 50 10.09 -5.14 11.13
CA MET A 50 9.33 -6.29 11.63
C MET A 50 9.67 -7.58 10.86
N ILE A 51 9.76 -7.51 9.52
CA ILE A 51 10.13 -8.66 8.68
C ILE A 51 11.55 -9.13 9.00
N ASP A 52 12.51 -8.21 9.09
CA ASP A 52 13.92 -8.51 9.35
C ASP A 52 14.11 -9.22 10.71
N HIS A 53 13.25 -8.91 11.69
CA HIS A 53 13.25 -9.56 13.01
C HIS A 53 12.32 -10.77 13.12
N SER A 54 11.64 -11.18 12.04
CA SER A 54 10.59 -12.20 12.07
C SER A 54 9.47 -11.91 13.09
N ASP A 55 9.22 -10.62 13.34
CA ASP A 55 8.22 -10.12 14.29
C ASP A 55 6.84 -10.04 13.63
N LEU A 56 6.31 -11.21 13.26
CA LEU A 56 5.02 -11.38 12.56
C LEU A 56 4.11 -12.36 13.31
N GLY A 57 4.34 -12.52 14.61
CA GLY A 57 3.57 -13.40 15.49
C GLY A 57 2.20 -12.81 15.85
N TYR A 58 1.47 -13.54 16.70
CA TYR A 58 0.19 -13.05 17.21
C TYR A 58 0.38 -11.76 18.01
N LEU A 59 -0.21 -10.68 17.52
CA LEU A 59 -0.33 -9.45 18.28
C LEU A 59 -1.35 -9.68 19.41
N GLY A 60 -0.97 -9.25 20.62
CA GLY A 60 -1.90 -9.17 21.75
C GLY A 60 -2.92 -8.04 21.56
N SER A 61 -3.61 -7.67 22.63
CA SER A 61 -4.42 -6.45 22.62
C SER A 61 -3.54 -5.25 22.25
N ILE A 62 -4.03 -4.41 21.34
CA ILE A 62 -3.39 -3.15 20.93
C ILE A 62 -4.25 -2.02 21.51
N PRO A 63 -3.95 -1.53 22.73
CA PRO A 63 -4.79 -0.56 23.44
C PRO A 63 -5.07 0.71 22.64
N GLU A 64 -4.13 1.11 21.78
CA GLU A 64 -4.19 2.31 20.95
C GLU A 64 -5.21 2.21 19.81
N MET A 65 -5.64 1.00 19.44
CA MET A 65 -6.58 0.74 18.33
C MET A 65 -8.04 0.59 18.80
N GLY A 66 -8.29 0.72 20.10
CA GLY A 66 -9.61 0.52 20.70
C GLY A 66 -9.96 -0.97 20.92
N SER A 67 -10.93 -1.20 21.80
CA SER A 67 -11.45 -2.52 22.18
C SER A 67 -12.54 -3.00 21.23
#